data_AF-A0A6M1MMR5-F1
#
_entry.id   AF-A0A6M1MMR5-F1
#
_cell.length_a   1.000
_cell.length_b   1.000
_cell.length_c   1.000
_cell.angle_alpha   90.00
_cell.angle_beta   90.00
_cell.angle_gamma   90.00
#
_symmetry.space_group_name_H-M   'P 1'
#
loop_
_entity.id
_entity.type
_entity.pdbx_description
1 polymer ?
#
loop_
_entity_poly.entity_id
_entity_poly.type
_entity_poly.pdbx_seq_one_letter_code
_entity_poly.pdbx_strand_id
1 'polypeptide(L)'
;MLPEIRTHLRTVALSGLAAAVLAGAGLGLMSAAENGSFLAPLNATSHWLFGAEDAARPGLRAGPTTVGLATHVAASLFWAAVMALALWRWRMTRPLPLMAAGLATAALAGLIDYGILPRALSPGWHLVLPPAAVAAGFACLGLGAGAWMAREAPAEQSPPL
;
A
#
# COMPACT_ATOMS: atom_id res chain seq x y z
N MET A 1 26.71 12.32 -1.44
CA MET A 1 25.69 12.61 -2.47
C MET A 1 25.19 11.38 -3.24
N LEU A 2 25.93 10.79 -4.22
CA LEU A 2 25.42 9.61 -4.97
C LEU A 2 25.08 8.37 -4.11
N PRO A 3 25.87 8.02 -3.07
CA PRO A 3 25.54 6.89 -2.20
C PRO A 3 24.28 7.11 -1.36
N GLU A 4 24.07 8.32 -0.83
CA GLU A 4 22.90 8.68 -0.02
C GLU A 4 21.61 8.63 -0.85
N ILE A 5 21.64 9.18 -2.07
CA ILE A 5 20.50 9.11 -3.00
C ILE A 5 20.12 7.65 -3.28
N ARG A 6 21.11 6.78 -3.53
CA ARG A 6 20.84 5.35 -3.76
C ARG A 6 20.21 4.67 -2.54
N THR A 7 20.70 4.97 -1.34
CA THR A 7 20.11 4.45 -0.10
C THR A 7 18.66 4.90 0.06
N HIS A 8 18.39 6.20 -0.10
CA HIS A 8 17.04 6.74 -0.01
C HIS A 8 16.08 6.12 -1.02
N LEU A 9 16.48 6.00 -2.29
CA LEU A 9 15.68 5.37 -3.33
C LEU A 9 15.41 3.89 -3.03
N ARG A 10 16.43 3.17 -2.53
CA ARG A 10 16.27 1.76 -2.12
C ARG A 10 15.28 1.63 -0.97
N THR A 11 15.37 2.48 0.06
CA THR A 11 14.46 2.43 1.21
C THR A 11 13.02 2.73 0.78
N VAL A 12 12.81 3.73 -0.07
CA VAL A 12 11.48 4.03 -0.65
C VAL A 12 10.95 2.84 -1.44
N ALA A 13 11.75 2.29 -2.34
CA ALA A 13 11.34 1.16 -3.18
C ALA A 13 10.95 -0.06 -2.35
N LEU A 14 11.79 -0.44 -1.37
CA LEU A 14 11.56 -1.64 -0.58
C LEU A 14 10.42 -1.47 0.43
N SER A 15 10.22 -0.27 1.00
CA SER A 15 9.04 0.01 1.82
C SER A 15 7.75 -0.02 1.02
N GLY A 16 7.75 0.52 -0.20
CA GLY A 16 6.60 0.44 -1.11
C GLY A 16 6.30 -0.98 -1.56
N LEU A 17 7.32 -1.80 -1.83
CA LEU A 17 7.13 -3.23 -2.14
C LEU A 17 6.61 -4.02 -0.93
N ALA A 18 7.10 -3.75 0.28
CA ALA A 18 6.59 -4.35 1.50
C ALA A 18 5.11 -3.99 1.73
N ALA A 19 4.75 -2.73 1.49
CA ALA A 19 3.37 -2.24 1.53
C ALA A 19 2.49 -2.95 0.49
N ALA A 20 2.96 -3.06 -0.76
CA ALA A 20 2.24 -3.72 -1.84
C ALA A 20 1.96 -5.20 -1.53
N VAL A 21 2.98 -5.92 -1.06
CA VAL A 21 2.88 -7.35 -0.69
C VAL A 21 1.91 -7.52 0.47
N LEU A 22 2.06 -6.76 1.56
CA LEU A 22 1.22 -6.95 2.74
C LEU A 22 -0.24 -6.57 2.47
N ALA A 23 -0.49 -5.45 1.77
CA ALA A 23 -1.82 -5.05 1.37
C ALA A 23 -2.46 -6.03 0.38
N GLY A 24 -1.71 -6.46 -0.65
CA GLY A 24 -2.19 -7.41 -1.65
C GLY A 24 -2.54 -8.76 -1.03
N ALA A 25 -1.69 -9.27 -0.13
CA ALA A 25 -1.96 -10.51 0.60
C ALA A 25 -3.17 -10.36 1.55
N GLY A 26 -3.23 -9.28 2.32
CA GLY A 26 -4.34 -9.01 3.24
C GLY A 26 -5.68 -8.94 2.51
N LEU A 27 -5.77 -8.11 1.47
CA LEU A 27 -6.95 -7.98 0.62
C LEU A 27 -7.31 -9.31 -0.04
N GLY A 28 -6.33 -10.02 -0.59
CA GLY A 28 -6.56 -11.31 -1.24
C GLY A 28 -7.09 -12.37 -0.27
N LEU A 29 -6.54 -12.45 0.95
CA LEU A 29 -7.02 -13.38 1.98
C LEU A 29 -8.45 -13.05 2.42
N MET A 30 -8.76 -11.77 2.66
CA MET A 30 -10.13 -11.34 2.99
C MET A 30 -11.09 -11.63 1.84
N SER A 31 -10.69 -11.38 0.59
CA SER A 31 -11.52 -11.67 -0.57
C SER A 31 -11.72 -13.16 -0.79
N ALA A 32 -10.69 -13.97 -0.59
CA ALA A 32 -10.82 -15.42 -0.63
C ALA A 32 -11.80 -15.94 0.44
N ALA A 33 -11.80 -15.35 1.64
CA ALA A 33 -12.73 -15.71 2.70
C ALA A 33 -14.18 -15.27 2.42
N GLU A 34 -14.38 -14.07 1.87
CA GLU A 34 -15.71 -13.48 1.63
C GLU A 34 -16.39 -14.02 0.37
N ASN A 35 -15.64 -14.18 -0.73
CA ASN A 35 -16.20 -14.48 -2.06
C ASN A 35 -15.45 -15.58 -2.84
N GLY A 36 -14.48 -16.26 -2.22
CA GLY A 36 -13.75 -17.36 -2.83
C GLY A 36 -12.70 -16.95 -3.86
N SER A 37 -12.42 -15.64 -4.03
CA SER A 37 -11.46 -15.15 -5.03
C SER A 37 -10.35 -14.29 -4.45
N PHE A 38 -9.14 -14.86 -4.35
CA PHE A 38 -7.96 -14.14 -3.85
C PHE A 38 -7.54 -12.97 -4.77
N LEU A 39 -7.69 -13.12 -6.08
CA LEU A 39 -7.24 -12.12 -7.05
C LEU A 39 -8.28 -11.03 -7.35
N ALA A 40 -9.51 -11.14 -6.83
CA ALA A 40 -10.56 -10.18 -7.12
C ALA A 40 -10.20 -8.73 -6.75
N PRO A 41 -9.53 -8.41 -5.62
CA PRO A 41 -9.15 -7.04 -5.31
C PRO A 41 -8.09 -6.48 -6.26
N LEU A 42 -7.16 -7.32 -6.71
CA LEU A 42 -6.17 -6.93 -7.72
C LEU A 42 -6.86 -6.67 -9.06
N ASN A 43 -7.73 -7.56 -9.52
CA ASN A 43 -8.51 -7.33 -10.74
C ASN A 43 -9.33 -6.04 -10.63
N ALA A 44 -9.99 -5.82 -9.50
CA ALA A 44 -10.78 -4.62 -9.23
C ALA A 44 -9.92 -3.34 -9.33
N THR A 45 -8.64 -3.39 -8.95
CA THR A 45 -7.70 -2.26 -9.10
C THR A 45 -7.51 -1.82 -10.56
N SER A 46 -7.80 -2.69 -11.54
CA SER A 46 -7.72 -2.34 -12.98
C SER A 46 -8.98 -1.70 -13.54
N HIS A 47 -10.03 -1.51 -12.74
CA HIS A 47 -11.35 -1.07 -13.21
C HIS A 47 -11.35 0.34 -13.81
N TRP A 48 -10.38 1.17 -13.47
CA TRP A 48 -10.19 2.48 -14.11
C TRP A 48 -9.95 2.36 -15.63
N LEU A 49 -9.43 1.22 -16.09
CA LEU A 49 -9.17 0.93 -17.51
C LEU A 49 -10.20 -0.02 -18.13
N PHE A 50 -10.59 -1.08 -17.40
CA PHE A 50 -11.49 -2.12 -17.93
C PHE A 50 -12.96 -1.96 -17.52
N GLY A 51 -13.29 -0.96 -16.71
CA GLY A 51 -14.62 -0.79 -16.13
C GLY A 51 -14.88 -1.68 -14.91
N ALA A 52 -15.87 -1.30 -14.11
CA ALA A 52 -16.20 -1.95 -12.84
C ALA A 52 -16.65 -3.41 -13.00
N GLU A 53 -17.47 -3.70 -14.01
CA GLU A 53 -18.05 -5.03 -14.22
C GLU A 53 -17.00 -6.08 -14.58
N ASP A 54 -16.09 -5.77 -15.50
CA ASP A 54 -15.06 -6.70 -15.95
C ASP A 54 -13.95 -6.88 -14.89
N ALA A 55 -13.65 -5.83 -14.15
CA ALA A 55 -12.63 -5.83 -13.09
C ALA A 55 -13.09 -6.55 -11.81
N ALA A 56 -14.39 -6.58 -11.52
CA ALA A 56 -14.95 -7.30 -10.36
C ALA A 56 -15.09 -8.81 -10.58
N ARG A 57 -14.83 -9.32 -11.79
CA ARG A 57 -14.95 -10.76 -12.07
C ARG A 57 -13.86 -11.56 -11.34
N PRO A 58 -14.23 -12.70 -10.71
CA PRO A 58 -13.28 -13.52 -9.97
C PRO A 58 -12.28 -14.24 -10.90
N GLY A 59 -11.15 -14.64 -10.32
CA GLY A 59 -10.16 -15.53 -10.95
C GLY A 59 -9.00 -14.79 -11.64
N LEU A 60 -8.03 -15.56 -12.13
CA LEU A 60 -6.85 -15.03 -12.83
C LEU A 60 -7.25 -14.55 -14.24
N ARG A 61 -6.95 -13.29 -14.57
CA ARG A 61 -7.26 -12.69 -15.87
C ARG A 61 -6.04 -11.92 -16.39
N ALA A 62 -5.50 -12.33 -17.54
CA ALA A 62 -4.22 -11.81 -18.05
C ALA A 62 -4.15 -10.27 -18.13
N GLY A 63 -5.22 -9.59 -18.57
CA GLY A 63 -5.29 -8.12 -18.61
C GLY A 63 -5.54 -7.50 -17.22
N PRO A 64 -6.75 -7.68 -16.64
CA PRO A 64 -7.11 -7.09 -15.35
C PRO A 64 -6.14 -7.41 -14.20
N THR A 65 -5.66 -8.65 -14.08
CA THR A 65 -4.71 -9.01 -13.01
C THR A 65 -3.37 -8.31 -13.20
N THR A 66 -2.83 -8.26 -14.42
CA THR A 66 -1.55 -7.59 -14.70
C THR A 66 -1.63 -6.09 -14.48
N VAL A 67 -2.65 -5.44 -15.04
CA VAL A 67 -2.85 -3.98 -14.87
C VAL A 67 -3.13 -3.65 -13.40
N GLY A 68 -3.98 -4.43 -12.75
CA GLY A 68 -4.30 -4.27 -11.34
C GLY A 68 -3.08 -4.39 -10.44
N LEU A 69 -2.24 -5.41 -10.67
CA LEU A 69 -0.98 -5.58 -9.96
C LEU A 69 -0.02 -4.41 -10.21
N ALA A 70 0.13 -3.97 -11.46
CA ALA A 70 1.00 -2.85 -11.80
C ALA A 70 0.53 -1.54 -11.14
N THR A 71 -0.77 -1.24 -11.21
CA THR A 71 -1.37 -0.07 -10.54
C THR A 71 -1.19 -0.16 -9.03
N HIS A 72 -1.45 -1.32 -8.41
CA HIS A 72 -1.28 -1.53 -6.96
C HIS A 72 0.15 -1.30 -6.49
N VAL A 73 1.14 -1.87 -7.21
CA VAL A 73 2.56 -1.68 -6.90
C VAL A 73 2.98 -0.22 -7.10
N ALA A 74 2.58 0.41 -8.21
CA ALA A 74 2.90 1.81 -8.48
C ALA A 74 2.32 2.75 -7.41
N ALA A 75 1.06 2.55 -7.01
CA ALA A 75 0.43 3.32 -5.95
C ALA A 75 1.12 3.11 -4.60
N SER A 76 1.51 1.87 -4.28
CA SER A 76 2.24 1.56 -3.04
C SER A 76 3.62 2.22 -3.01
N LEU A 77 4.34 2.25 -4.13
CA LEU A 77 5.62 2.96 -4.27
C LEU A 77 5.44 4.48 -4.13
N PHE A 78 4.40 5.04 -4.75
CA PHE A 78 4.06 6.46 -4.64
C PHE A 78 3.79 6.85 -3.18
N TRP A 79 2.93 6.11 -2.48
CA TRP A 79 2.61 6.41 -1.08
C TRP A 79 3.79 6.18 -0.13
N ALA A 80 4.64 5.19 -0.40
CA ALA A 80 5.89 5.02 0.35
C ALA A 80 6.86 6.21 0.15
N ALA A 81 6.91 6.81 -1.06
CA ALA A 81 7.70 8.00 -1.31
C ALA A 81 7.15 9.22 -0.55
N VAL A 82 5.82 9.40 -0.52
CA VAL A 82 5.16 10.45 0.28
C VAL A 82 5.47 10.30 1.76
N MET A 83 5.34 9.08 2.30
CA MET A 83 5.70 8.77 3.68
C MET A 83 7.17 9.10 3.96
N ALA A 84 8.09 8.63 3.12
CA ALA A 84 9.52 8.86 3.30
C ALA A 84 9.87 10.35 3.29
N LEU A 85 9.27 11.14 2.39
CA LEU A 85 9.46 12.59 2.34
C LEU A 85 9.01 13.27 3.65
N ALA A 86 7.85 12.89 4.18
CA ALA A 86 7.36 13.40 5.46
C ALA A 86 8.29 13.04 6.63
N LEU A 87 8.73 11.77 6.68
CA LEU A 87 9.64 11.28 7.71
C LEU A 87 10.99 12.00 7.67
N TRP A 88 11.57 12.21 6.49
CA TRP A 88 12.83 12.95 6.34
C TRP A 88 12.68 14.42 6.71
N ARG A 89 11.57 15.05 6.33
CA ARG A 89 11.27 16.45 6.68
C ARG A 89 11.17 16.66 8.19
N TRP A 90 10.72 15.66 8.94
CA TRP A 90 10.57 15.70 10.40
C TRP A 90 11.65 14.93 11.16
N ARG A 91 12.66 14.39 10.45
CA ARG A 91 13.78 13.62 11.03
C ARG A 91 13.33 12.51 11.97
N MET A 92 12.23 11.84 11.62
CA MET A 92 11.69 10.73 12.40
C MET A 92 12.51 9.46 12.14
N THR A 93 13.08 8.88 13.19
CA THR A 93 13.93 7.69 13.11
C THR A 93 13.52 6.58 14.09
N ARG A 94 12.59 6.85 15.01
CA ARG A 94 12.17 5.89 16.04
C ARG A 94 11.16 4.88 15.46
N PRO A 95 11.24 3.57 15.81
CA PRO A 95 10.36 2.54 15.25
C PRO A 95 8.85 2.82 15.39
N LEU A 96 8.39 3.24 16.58
CA LEU A 96 6.97 3.49 16.82
C LEU A 96 6.41 4.65 15.95
N PRO A 97 7.05 5.85 15.91
CA PRO A 97 6.69 6.90 14.95
C PRO A 97 6.72 6.46 13.48
N LEU A 98 7.64 5.57 13.07
CA LEU A 98 7.70 5.07 11.70
C LEU A 98 6.49 4.19 11.36
N MET A 99 6.05 3.34 12.29
CA MET A 99 4.80 2.58 12.13
C MET A 99 3.57 3.50 12.09
N ALA A 100 3.50 4.48 12.99
CA ALA A 100 2.42 5.46 13.03
C ALA A 100 2.34 6.27 11.74
N ALA A 101 3.48 6.69 11.17
CA ALA A 101 3.55 7.40 9.91
C ALA A 101 3.07 6.54 8.73
N GLY A 102 3.38 5.24 8.71
CA GLY A 102 2.85 4.30 7.73
C GLY A 102 1.33 4.22 7.76
N LEU A 103 0.74 4.04 8.95
CA LEU A 103 -0.70 4.02 9.13
C LEU A 103 -1.36 5.36 8.78
N ALA A 104 -0.77 6.48 9.20
CA ALA A 104 -1.27 7.82 8.87
C ALA A 104 -1.23 8.08 7.35
N THR A 105 -0.17 7.65 6.68
CA THR A 105 -0.06 7.75 5.21
C THR A 105 -1.12 6.91 4.53
N ALA A 106 -1.35 5.68 4.98
CA ALA A 106 -2.38 4.83 4.42
C ALA A 106 -3.81 5.34 4.67
N ALA A 107 -4.05 5.96 5.83
CA ALA A 107 -5.33 6.63 6.11
C ALA A 107 -5.55 7.84 5.17
N LEU A 108 -4.50 8.64 4.94
CA LEU A 108 -4.53 9.73 3.96
C LEU A 108 -4.80 9.20 2.54
N ALA A 109 -4.16 8.10 2.16
CA ALA A 109 -4.39 7.43 0.89
C ALA A 109 -5.87 7.02 0.74
N GLY A 110 -6.43 6.31 1.74
CA GLY A 110 -7.83 5.91 1.73
C GLY A 110 -8.80 7.09 1.65
N LEU A 111 -8.51 8.19 2.35
CA LEU A 111 -9.31 9.41 2.27
C LEU A 111 -9.29 10.02 0.86
N ILE A 112 -8.12 10.08 0.22
CA ILE A 112 -8.03 10.59 -1.16
C ILE A 112 -8.74 9.64 -2.12
N ASP A 113 -8.43 8.35 -2.04
CA ASP A 113 -8.89 7.31 -2.97
C ASP A 113 -10.41 7.13 -2.97
N TYR A 114 -11.05 7.27 -1.81
CA TYR A 114 -12.49 7.04 -1.65
C TYR A 114 -13.31 8.29 -1.29
N GLY A 115 -12.67 9.34 -0.78
CA GLY A 115 -13.33 10.59 -0.38
C GLY A 115 -13.15 11.74 -1.36
N ILE A 116 -12.12 11.71 -2.22
CA ILE A 116 -11.79 12.83 -3.11
C ILE A 116 -11.81 12.40 -4.59
N LEU A 117 -11.20 11.27 -4.93
CA LEU A 117 -11.13 10.82 -6.32
C LEU A 117 -12.51 10.43 -6.85
N PRO A 118 -12.79 10.69 -8.15
CA PRO A 118 -13.95 10.09 -8.82
C PRO A 118 -13.91 8.57 -8.66
N ARG A 119 -15.08 7.92 -8.54
CA ARG A 119 -15.15 6.46 -8.35
C ARG A 119 -14.35 5.70 -9.39
N ALA A 120 -14.35 6.16 -10.64
CA ALA A 120 -13.58 5.59 -11.75
C ALA A 120 -12.06 5.54 -11.52
N LEU A 121 -11.50 6.40 -10.66
CA LEU A 121 -10.08 6.43 -10.33
C LEU A 121 -9.75 5.84 -8.95
N SER A 122 -10.77 5.45 -8.17
CA SER A 122 -10.56 4.74 -6.90
C SER A 122 -9.92 3.36 -7.13
N PRO A 123 -9.37 2.70 -6.09
CA PRO A 123 -8.82 1.35 -6.20
C PRO A 123 -9.85 0.26 -6.56
N GLY A 124 -11.15 0.54 -6.48
CA GLY A 124 -12.19 -0.45 -6.82
C GLY A 124 -12.37 -1.59 -5.80
N TRP A 125 -11.62 -1.66 -4.70
CA TRP A 125 -11.74 -2.74 -3.71
C TRP A 125 -13.16 -2.86 -3.13
N HIS A 126 -13.87 -1.74 -2.97
CA HIS A 126 -15.28 -1.70 -2.55
C HIS A 126 -16.25 -2.45 -3.47
N LEU A 127 -15.85 -2.76 -4.71
CA LEU A 127 -16.66 -3.53 -5.66
C LEU A 127 -16.70 -5.02 -5.31
N VAL A 128 -15.71 -5.51 -4.55
CA VAL A 128 -15.54 -6.95 -4.26
C VAL A 128 -15.41 -7.25 -2.77
N LEU A 129 -15.25 -6.22 -1.94
CA LEU A 129 -15.04 -6.34 -0.50
C LEU A 129 -15.91 -5.35 0.29
N PRO A 130 -16.35 -5.73 1.51
CA PRO A 130 -17.05 -4.80 2.40
C PRO A 130 -16.12 -3.66 2.87
N PRO A 131 -16.66 -2.51 3.31
CA PRO A 131 -15.85 -1.36 3.73
C PRO A 131 -14.82 -1.67 4.83
N ALA A 132 -15.13 -2.58 5.75
CA ALA A 132 -14.21 -2.99 6.81
C ALA A 132 -12.95 -3.69 6.23
N ALA A 133 -13.11 -4.53 5.21
CA ALA A 133 -11.99 -5.17 4.54
C ALA A 133 -11.18 -4.18 3.69
N VAL A 134 -11.83 -3.18 3.09
CA VAL A 134 -11.13 -2.06 2.42
C VAL A 134 -10.26 -1.30 3.43
N ALA A 135 -10.81 -0.95 4.59
CA ALA A 135 -10.06 -0.28 5.66
C ALA A 135 -8.89 -1.13 6.19
N ALA A 136 -9.11 -2.44 6.37
CA ALA A 136 -8.06 -3.38 6.74
C ALA A 136 -6.97 -3.47 5.67
N GLY A 137 -7.32 -3.40 4.38
CA GLY A 137 -6.36 -3.35 3.28
C GLY A 137 -5.43 -2.12 3.35
N PHE A 138 -5.97 -0.95 3.65
CA PHE A 138 -5.15 0.25 3.92
C PHE A 138 -4.30 0.08 5.19
N ALA A 139 -4.84 -0.53 6.25
CA ALA A 139 -4.03 -0.83 7.44
C ALA A 139 -2.84 -1.74 7.09
N CYS A 140 -3.05 -2.79 6.30
CA CYS A 140 -1.98 -3.64 5.79
C CYS A 140 -0.94 -2.86 4.96
N LEU A 141 -1.38 -1.93 4.09
CA LEU A 141 -0.50 -1.06 3.32
C LEU A 141 0.41 -0.22 4.24
N GLY A 142 -0.18 0.45 5.23
CA GLY A 142 0.54 1.28 6.19
C GLY A 142 1.49 0.49 7.08
N LEU A 143 1.06 -0.68 7.56
CA LEU A 143 1.89 -1.59 8.35
C LEU A 143 3.09 -2.09 7.55
N GLY A 144 2.90 -2.45 6.28
CA GLY A 144 3.99 -2.95 5.43
C GLY A 144 5.06 -1.88 5.19
N ALA A 145 4.63 -0.66 4.86
CA ALA A 145 5.54 0.47 4.68
C ALA A 145 6.28 0.83 5.98
N GLY A 146 5.53 0.98 7.07
CA GLY A 146 6.05 1.38 8.38
C GLY A 146 7.00 0.33 8.98
N ALA A 147 6.67 -0.96 8.87
CA ALA A 147 7.52 -2.04 9.37
C ALA A 147 8.86 -2.10 8.61
N TRP A 148 8.86 -1.92 7.29
CA TRP A 148 10.10 -1.88 6.53
C TRP A 148 10.96 -0.68 6.94
N MET A 149 10.38 0.52 7.05
CA MET A 149 11.09 1.71 7.51
C MET A 149 11.67 1.53 8.93
N ALA A 150 10.89 0.99 9.86
CA ALA A 150 11.33 0.73 11.23
C ALA A 150 12.50 -0.26 11.30
N ARG A 151 12.56 -1.22 10.36
CA ARG A 151 13.65 -2.20 10.29
C ARG A 151 14.94 -1.61 9.72
N GLU A 152 14.85 -0.60 8.87
CA GLU A 152 16.01 0.11 8.30
C GLU A 152 16.48 1.28 9.19
N ALA A 153 15.70 1.64 10.21
CA ALA A 153 16.09 2.68 11.16
C ALA A 153 17.38 2.28 11.89
N PRO A 154 18.35 3.20 12.06
CA PRO A 154 19.53 2.92 12.86
C PRO A 154 19.13 2.46 14.26
N ALA A 155 19.67 1.33 14.72
CA ALA A 155 19.52 0.92 16.11
C ALA A 155 20.04 2.06 17.00
N GLU A 156 19.26 2.47 18.00
CA GLU A 156 19.76 3.41 18.97
C GLU A 156 21.01 2.84 19.64
N GLN A 157 22.13 3.54 19.50
CA GLN A 157 23.22 3.37 20.45
C GLN A 157 22.70 3.92 21.77
N SER A 158 22.36 3.04 22.71
CA SER A 158 22.07 3.44 24.09
C SER A 158 23.22 4.33 24.59
N PRO A 159 22.94 5.49 25.21
CA PRO A 159 24.01 6.24 25.86
C PRO A 159 24.70 5.33 26.89
N PRO A 160 26.04 5.38 27.02
CA PRO A 160 26.72 4.64 28.07
C PRO A 160 26.11 5.07 29.42
N LEU A 161 25.75 4.06 30.22
CA LEU A 161 25.29 4.23 31.60
C LEU A 161 26.36 4.91 32.47
#